data_AF-K2BXK3-F1
#
_entry.id   AF-K2BXK3-F1
#
_cell.length_a   1.000
_cell.length_b   1.000
_cell.length_c   1.000
_cell.angle_alpha   90.00
_cell.angle_beta   90.00
_cell.angle_gamma   90.00
#
_symmetry.space_group_name_H-M   'P 1'
#
loop_
_entity.id
_entity.type
_entity.pdbx_description
1 polymer ?
#
loop_
_entity_poly.entity_id
_entity_poly.type
_entity_poly.pdbx_seq_one_letter_code
_entity_poly.pdbx_strand_id
1 'polypeptide(L)'
;MTPVEKQFEQFHMIDFAKSVEAFRVLHQFFGEQRGIRFSEEPQSFRSMVRDIADIAEMSLKETSEDYPYVQEKSVLEMFDMDTVNTFTRAWNAWVDAYSQITDAPHDEDMSYRTVLVSEIASFAKKFDVLPESIDFLTNQYNTLSDIAKKNVSMMFVELENSGNDILSQIEHLGAFLKVSTVQPYTKKEFADVLAGDISTYEGPRLAATVRYLLDNGEGIALSNIAYEHLHVVGIYKKPTYAWDEALYLTILLHAPFLYFRQLHWEFQEFWLTFYFVKAHIAGVPVTHLLQDYLYNETSTLLDYATENIFLLKSLDKNQEIIPLGIDGVNITLG
;
A
#
# COMPACT_ATOMS: atom_id res chain seq x y z
N MET A 1 17.12 14.69 3.66
CA MET A 1 15.75 14.84 3.16
C MET A 1 15.41 16.33 3.08
N THR A 2 14.80 16.81 2.00
CA THR A 2 14.24 18.17 1.92
C THR A 2 13.01 18.34 2.83
N PRO A 3 12.57 19.57 3.16
CA PRO A 3 11.41 19.80 4.04
C PRO A 3 10.09 19.24 3.50
N VAL A 4 9.94 19.15 2.16
CA VAL A 4 8.76 18.55 1.51
C VAL A 4 8.77 17.03 1.64
N GLU A 5 9.95 16.41 1.73
CA GLU A 5 10.11 14.95 1.86
C GLU A 5 9.71 14.37 3.21
N LYS A 6 9.59 15.20 4.27
CA LYS A 6 9.11 14.75 5.58
C LYS A 6 7.59 14.74 5.70
N GLN A 7 6.88 15.37 4.75
CA GLN A 7 5.47 15.66 4.89
C GLN A 7 4.59 14.41 4.77
N PHE A 8 4.89 13.49 3.86
CA PHE A 8 4.11 12.25 3.73
C PHE A 8 4.14 11.43 5.02
N GLU A 9 5.33 11.10 5.54
CA GLU A 9 5.48 10.30 6.75
C GLU A 9 4.87 10.96 7.98
N GLN A 10 4.94 12.30 8.05
CA GLN A 10 4.32 13.07 9.12
C GLN A 10 2.78 13.03 9.04
N PHE A 11 2.18 13.09 7.85
CA PHE A 11 0.73 13.06 7.69
C PHE A 11 0.14 11.69 8.03
N HIS A 12 0.90 10.64 7.75
CA HIS A 12 0.48 9.25 7.94
C HIS A 12 0.96 8.64 9.26
N MET A 13 1.37 9.45 10.25
CA MET A 13 1.94 8.97 11.49
C MET A 13 1.05 7.94 12.22
N ILE A 14 -0.28 8.16 12.24
CA ILE A 14 -1.22 7.22 12.87
C ILE A 14 -1.24 5.87 12.14
N ASP A 15 -1.20 5.90 10.80
CA ASP A 15 -1.16 4.69 9.97
C ASP A 15 0.16 3.96 10.19
N PHE A 16 1.28 4.69 10.18
CA PHE A 16 2.60 4.15 10.51
C PHE A 16 2.64 3.53 11.91
N ALA A 17 1.98 4.12 12.92
CA ALA A 17 1.89 3.52 14.26
C ALA A 17 1.26 2.13 14.24
N LYS A 18 0.15 1.97 13.52
CA LYS A 18 -0.52 0.67 13.36
C LYS A 18 0.35 -0.31 12.58
N SER A 19 0.96 0.16 11.48
CA SER A 19 1.78 -0.68 10.61
C SER A 19 3.08 -1.13 11.26
N VAL A 20 3.71 -0.32 12.13
CA VAL A 20 4.90 -0.72 12.90
C VAL A 20 4.63 -1.98 13.69
N GLU A 21 3.50 -2.05 14.41
CA GLU A 21 3.18 -3.21 15.22
C GLU A 21 2.92 -4.44 14.33
N ALA A 22 2.21 -4.27 13.23
CA ALA A 22 1.98 -5.33 12.25
C ALA A 22 3.29 -5.87 11.63
N PHE A 23 4.22 -4.99 11.24
CA PHE A 23 5.53 -5.40 10.74
C PHE A 23 6.40 -6.07 11.81
N ARG A 24 6.33 -5.62 13.07
CA ARG A 24 7.06 -6.27 14.18
C ARG A 24 6.56 -7.68 14.42
N VAL A 25 5.24 -7.87 14.50
CA VAL A 25 4.63 -9.20 14.64
C VAL A 25 5.03 -10.09 13.48
N LEU A 26 4.97 -9.58 12.25
CA LEU A 26 5.37 -10.32 11.06
C LEU A 26 6.88 -10.68 11.07
N HIS A 27 7.75 -9.74 11.44
CA HIS A 27 9.19 -9.98 11.56
C HIS A 27 9.51 -11.02 12.66
N GLN A 28 8.85 -10.90 13.82
CA GLN A 28 8.97 -11.87 14.91
C GLN A 28 8.50 -13.25 14.48
N PHE A 29 7.35 -13.32 13.80
CA PHE A 29 6.80 -14.55 13.25
C PHE A 29 7.82 -15.32 12.40
N PHE A 30 8.51 -14.63 11.47
CA PHE A 30 9.56 -15.27 10.66
C PHE A 30 10.78 -15.70 11.48
N GLY A 31 11.12 -14.97 12.54
CA GLY A 31 12.22 -15.34 13.45
C GLY A 31 11.92 -16.54 14.34
N GLU A 32 10.64 -16.81 14.61
CA GLU A 32 10.19 -17.89 15.50
C GLU A 32 9.80 -19.18 14.76
N GLN A 33 9.76 -19.17 13.42
CA GLN A 33 9.43 -20.35 12.63
C GLN A 33 10.39 -21.51 12.91
N ARG A 34 9.82 -22.65 13.31
CA ARG A 34 10.56 -23.88 13.56
C ARG A 34 10.57 -24.74 12.31
N GLY A 35 11.76 -25.11 11.82
CA GLY A 35 11.93 -26.03 10.69
C GLY A 35 11.91 -25.38 9.30
N ILE A 36 11.43 -24.14 9.18
CA ILE A 36 11.54 -23.33 7.97
C ILE A 36 12.42 -22.13 8.27
N ARG A 37 13.48 -21.95 7.48
CA ARG A 37 14.43 -20.85 7.59
C ARG A 37 14.26 -19.88 6.43
N PHE A 38 14.36 -18.60 6.73
CA PHE A 38 14.25 -17.50 5.77
C PHE A 38 15.62 -16.84 5.60
N SER A 39 15.85 -16.28 4.41
CA SER A 39 17.05 -15.52 4.11
C SER A 39 17.18 -14.28 4.99
N GLU A 40 18.37 -14.07 5.53
CA GLU A 40 18.77 -12.84 6.22
C GLU A 40 19.62 -11.93 5.32
N GLU A 41 19.70 -12.25 4.02
CA GLU A 41 20.42 -11.40 3.08
C GLU A 41 19.82 -9.99 3.04
N PRO A 42 20.64 -8.96 2.80
CA PRO A 42 20.14 -7.64 2.49
C PRO A 42 19.13 -7.75 1.34
N GLN A 43 18.01 -7.01 1.42
CA GLN A 43 16.93 -7.05 0.43
C GLN A 43 16.05 -8.30 0.43
N SER A 44 16.29 -9.28 1.32
CA SER A 44 15.31 -10.36 1.50
C SER A 44 13.97 -9.81 2.01
N PHE A 45 12.89 -10.55 1.77
CA PHE A 45 11.55 -10.23 2.27
C PHE A 45 11.56 -9.88 3.76
N ARG A 46 12.22 -10.71 4.58
CA ARG A 46 12.35 -10.48 6.02
C ARG A 46 13.14 -9.21 6.35
N SER A 47 14.23 -8.95 5.63
CA SER A 47 15.01 -7.71 5.78
C SER A 47 14.19 -6.48 5.40
N MET A 48 13.39 -6.56 4.32
CA MET A 48 12.50 -5.46 3.93
C MET A 48 11.43 -5.18 5.00
N VAL A 49 10.79 -6.22 5.56
CA VAL A 49 9.82 -6.05 6.66
C VAL A 49 10.45 -5.33 7.86
N ARG A 50 11.67 -5.72 8.26
CA ARG A 50 12.40 -5.04 9.34
C ARG A 50 12.69 -3.58 9.00
N ASP A 51 13.26 -3.33 7.83
CA ASP A 51 13.70 -1.98 7.44
C ASP A 51 12.50 -1.02 7.29
N ILE A 52 11.35 -1.52 6.80
CA ILE A 52 10.09 -0.76 6.78
C ILE A 52 9.63 -0.44 8.22
N ALA A 53 9.68 -1.42 9.13
CA ALA A 53 9.33 -1.20 10.54
C ALA A 53 10.22 -0.13 11.21
N ASP A 54 11.53 -0.17 10.92
CA ASP A 54 12.50 0.78 11.46
C ASP A 54 12.23 2.21 10.95
N ILE A 55 11.93 2.38 9.65
CA ILE A 55 11.55 3.67 9.07
C ILE A 55 10.28 4.21 9.74
N ALA A 56 9.25 3.36 9.86
CA ALA A 56 7.99 3.76 10.45
C ALA A 56 8.14 4.12 11.95
N GLU A 57 8.97 3.39 12.70
CA GLU A 57 9.29 3.72 14.09
C GLU A 57 10.08 5.03 14.24
N MET A 58 11.04 5.28 13.35
CA MET A 58 11.80 6.53 13.33
C MET A 58 10.88 7.72 13.06
N SER A 59 9.97 7.60 12.09
CA SER A 59 8.98 8.64 11.78
C SER A 59 8.07 8.95 12.97
N LEU A 60 7.63 7.94 13.74
CA LEU A 60 6.85 8.15 14.97
C LEU A 60 7.59 8.97 16.04
N LYS A 61 8.91 8.81 16.14
CA LYS A 61 9.74 9.50 17.13
C LYS A 61 10.10 10.93 16.71
N GLU A 62 10.18 11.19 15.40
CA GLU A 62 10.61 12.49 14.86
C GLU A 62 9.46 13.50 14.67
N THR A 63 8.19 13.08 14.70
CA THR A 63 7.06 14.00 14.51
C THR A 63 6.85 14.87 15.75
N SER A 64 7.04 16.19 15.60
CA SER A 64 6.75 17.19 16.63
C SER A 64 5.24 17.42 16.81
N GLU A 65 4.80 17.74 18.03
CA GLU A 65 3.39 18.10 18.36
C GLU A 65 2.84 19.28 17.54
N ASP A 66 3.70 20.07 16.88
CA ASP A 66 3.34 21.26 16.10
C ASP A 66 2.70 20.97 14.73
N TYR A 67 2.73 19.72 14.26
CA TYR A 67 2.06 19.36 13.01
C TYR A 67 0.58 19.10 13.27
N PRO A 68 -0.36 19.64 12.45
CA PRO A 68 -1.77 19.32 12.62
C PRO A 68 -1.93 17.80 12.57
N TYR A 69 -2.25 17.19 13.72
CA TYR A 69 -2.68 15.81 13.76
C TYR A 69 -3.83 15.69 12.76
N VAL A 70 -3.63 14.89 11.70
CA VAL A 70 -4.72 14.52 10.82
C VAL A 70 -5.72 13.80 11.72
N GLN A 71 -6.81 14.50 12.10
CA GLN A 71 -7.77 14.03 13.11
C GLN A 71 -8.62 12.86 12.61
N GLU A 72 -8.37 12.40 11.40
CA GLU A 72 -9.30 11.59 10.66
C GLU A 72 -8.69 10.23 10.37
N LYS A 73 -9.52 9.20 10.52
CA LYS A 73 -9.15 7.85 10.12
C LYS A 73 -8.84 7.90 8.63
N SER A 74 -7.56 7.86 8.30
CA SER A 74 -7.12 7.46 6.98
C SER A 74 -7.79 6.14 6.65
N VAL A 75 -8.49 6.05 5.54
CA VAL A 75 -9.08 4.78 5.06
C VAL A 75 -7.97 3.82 4.62
N LEU A 76 -6.72 4.27 4.62
CA LEU A 76 -5.55 3.46 4.37
C LEU A 76 -5.05 2.95 5.70
N GLU A 77 -5.49 1.75 6.08
CA GLU A 77 -4.62 0.94 6.90
C GLU A 77 -3.47 0.52 5.98
N MET A 78 -2.41 1.34 5.92
CA MET A 78 -1.27 1.16 5.00
C MET A 78 -0.74 -0.27 5.06
N PHE A 79 -0.77 -0.87 6.25
CA PHE A 79 -0.56 -2.29 6.48
C PHE A 79 -1.17 -2.60 7.83
N ASP A 80 -2.13 -3.52 7.88
CA ASP A 80 -2.90 -3.79 9.09
C ASP A 80 -2.53 -5.11 9.77
N MET A 81 -2.96 -5.22 11.04
CA MET A 81 -2.74 -6.41 11.84
C MET A 81 -3.62 -7.58 11.36
N ASP A 82 -4.76 -7.31 10.73
CA ASP A 82 -5.69 -8.35 10.27
C ASP A 82 -5.11 -9.14 9.09
N THR A 83 -4.41 -8.47 8.17
CA THR A 83 -3.62 -9.07 7.09
C THR A 83 -2.52 -9.96 7.66
N VAL A 84 -1.76 -9.46 8.65
CA VAL A 84 -0.71 -10.25 9.32
C VAL A 84 -1.28 -11.45 10.05
N ASN A 85 -2.37 -11.28 10.81
CA ASN A 85 -3.02 -12.36 11.53
C ASN A 85 -3.55 -13.44 10.58
N THR A 86 -4.15 -13.03 9.45
CA THR A 86 -4.65 -13.95 8.44
C THR A 86 -3.52 -14.76 7.83
N PHE A 87 -2.44 -14.09 7.41
CA PHE A 87 -1.25 -14.74 6.86
C PHE A 87 -0.59 -15.69 7.85
N THR A 88 -0.30 -15.23 9.07
CA THR A 88 0.40 -16.04 10.09
C THR A 88 -0.43 -17.26 10.50
N ARG A 89 -1.76 -17.12 10.60
CA ARG A 89 -2.68 -18.25 10.83
C ARG A 89 -2.64 -19.24 9.67
N ALA A 90 -2.77 -18.78 8.43
CA ALA A 90 -2.76 -19.63 7.25
C ALA A 90 -1.43 -20.38 7.10
N TRP A 91 -0.31 -19.69 7.36
CA TRP A 91 1.02 -20.29 7.34
C TRP A 91 1.18 -21.38 8.39
N ASN A 92 0.82 -21.09 9.64
CA ASN A 92 0.91 -22.09 10.72
C ASN A 92 0.00 -23.29 10.43
N ALA A 93 -1.23 -23.07 9.95
CA ALA A 93 -2.14 -24.15 9.56
C ALA A 93 -1.55 -25.02 8.45
N TRP A 94 -0.89 -24.40 7.46
CA TRP A 94 -0.22 -25.13 6.39
C TRP A 94 0.98 -25.94 6.89
N VAL A 95 1.81 -25.39 7.77
CA VAL A 95 2.92 -26.13 8.39
C VAL A 95 2.41 -27.27 9.26
N ASP A 96 1.38 -27.03 10.07
CA ASP A 96 0.78 -28.04 10.94
C ASP A 96 0.15 -29.18 10.15
N ALA A 97 -0.36 -28.92 8.94
CA ALA A 97 -0.92 -29.95 8.05
C ALA A 97 0.11 -31.02 7.63
N TYR A 98 1.42 -30.74 7.69
CA TYR A 98 2.46 -31.76 7.51
C TYR A 98 2.56 -32.72 8.69
N SER A 99 2.12 -32.31 9.88
CA SER A 99 2.25 -33.08 11.13
C SER A 99 0.93 -33.74 11.57
N GLN A 100 -0.22 -33.15 11.23
CA GLN A 100 -1.55 -33.66 11.53
C GLN A 100 -2.01 -34.65 10.46
N ILE A 101 -1.31 -35.78 10.35
CA ILE A 101 -1.65 -36.88 9.45
C ILE A 101 -2.85 -37.62 10.05
N THR A 102 -4.06 -37.20 9.74
CA THR A 102 -5.27 -37.99 10.02
C THR A 102 -5.66 -38.76 8.76
N ASP A 103 -5.51 -40.09 8.80
CA ASP A 103 -6.12 -41.03 7.84
C ASP A 103 -7.65 -41.15 8.05
N ALA A 104 -8.30 -40.06 8.48
CA ALA A 104 -9.73 -40.05 8.65
C ALA A 104 -10.39 -39.73 7.30
N PRO A 105 -11.28 -40.59 6.79
CA PRO A 105 -12.04 -40.27 5.59
C PRO A 105 -12.96 -39.10 5.94
N HIS A 106 -12.66 -37.91 5.44
CA HIS A 106 -13.68 -36.88 5.33
C HIS A 106 -14.36 -37.03 3.97
N ASP A 107 -15.68 -37.17 4.06
CA ASP A 107 -16.61 -37.34 2.95
C ASP A 107 -16.32 -36.32 1.84
N GLU A 108 -16.15 -36.87 0.64
CA GLU A 108 -16.59 -36.36 -0.66
C GLU A 108 -16.81 -34.84 -0.79
N ASP A 109 -15.71 -34.10 -0.91
CA ASP A 109 -15.66 -33.01 -1.89
C ASP A 109 -14.42 -33.20 -2.78
N MET A 110 -14.56 -34.10 -3.75
CA MET A 110 -13.49 -34.58 -4.65
C MET A 110 -13.02 -33.54 -5.69
N SER A 111 -13.30 -32.26 -5.50
CA SER A 111 -13.00 -31.19 -6.46
C SER A 111 -11.70 -30.43 -6.18
N TYR A 112 -11.07 -30.60 -5.01
CA TYR A 112 -9.85 -29.88 -4.67
C TYR A 112 -8.62 -30.40 -5.41
N ARG A 113 -7.96 -29.48 -6.13
CA ARG A 113 -6.70 -29.72 -6.83
C ARG A 113 -5.59 -30.02 -5.83
N THR A 114 -4.85 -31.10 -6.07
CA THR A 114 -3.58 -31.36 -5.38
C THR A 114 -2.51 -30.40 -5.93
N VAL A 115 -1.89 -29.64 -5.04
CA VAL A 115 -0.81 -28.70 -5.36
C VAL A 115 0.44 -29.47 -5.78
N LEU A 116 1.15 -28.95 -6.77
CA LEU A 116 2.40 -29.51 -7.25
C LEU A 116 3.56 -29.07 -6.36
N VAL A 117 4.57 -29.92 -6.23
CA VAL A 117 5.83 -29.61 -5.52
C VAL A 117 6.48 -28.33 -6.05
N SER A 118 6.40 -28.10 -7.36
CA SER A 118 6.91 -26.89 -8.01
C SER A 118 6.19 -25.62 -7.57
N GLU A 119 4.90 -25.71 -7.23
CA GLU A 119 4.10 -24.57 -6.74
C GLU A 119 4.51 -24.22 -5.31
N ILE A 120 4.67 -25.23 -4.44
CA ILE A 120 5.21 -25.04 -3.08
C ILE A 120 6.59 -24.38 -3.14
N ALA A 121 7.49 -24.90 -3.97
CA ALA A 121 8.83 -24.35 -4.12
C ALA A 121 8.82 -22.94 -4.69
N SER A 122 7.94 -22.64 -5.65
CA SER A 122 7.82 -21.30 -6.24
C SER A 122 7.27 -20.30 -5.22
N PHE A 123 6.25 -20.68 -4.46
CA PHE A 123 5.70 -19.86 -3.37
C PHE A 123 6.75 -19.57 -2.30
N ALA A 124 7.43 -20.61 -1.79
CA ALA A 124 8.45 -20.46 -0.75
C ALA A 124 9.61 -19.54 -1.20
N LYS A 125 9.99 -19.60 -2.49
CA LYS A 125 10.99 -18.69 -3.07
C LYS A 125 10.57 -17.22 -3.03
N LYS A 126 9.28 -16.90 -3.22
CA LYS A 126 8.79 -15.52 -3.16
C LYS A 126 9.01 -14.87 -1.78
N PHE A 127 9.04 -15.68 -0.73
CA PHE A 127 9.30 -15.25 0.65
C PHE A 127 10.77 -15.38 1.05
N ASP A 128 11.67 -15.64 0.11
CA ASP A 128 13.09 -15.91 0.36
C ASP A 128 13.33 -17.03 1.40
N VAL A 129 12.51 -18.09 1.36
CA VAL A 129 12.78 -19.30 2.14
C VAL A 129 14.07 -19.94 1.63
N LEU A 130 14.96 -20.34 2.55
CA LEU A 130 16.25 -20.92 2.19
C LEU A 130 16.10 -22.26 1.45
N PRO A 131 17.01 -22.57 0.50
CA PRO A 131 16.92 -23.79 -0.32
C PRO A 131 16.77 -25.07 0.51
N GLU A 132 17.49 -25.20 1.63
CA GLU A 132 17.40 -26.38 2.49
C GLU A 132 16.01 -26.57 3.13
N SER A 133 15.30 -25.48 3.41
CA SER A 133 13.93 -25.53 3.94
C SER A 133 12.92 -25.83 2.83
N ILE A 134 13.15 -25.33 1.62
CA ILE A 134 12.35 -25.72 0.44
C ILE A 134 12.52 -27.22 0.15
N ASP A 135 13.75 -27.71 0.15
CA ASP A 135 14.06 -29.14 -0.04
C ASP A 135 13.41 -29.98 1.06
N PHE A 136 13.44 -29.53 2.32
CA PHE A 136 12.75 -30.20 3.42
C PHE A 136 11.24 -30.29 3.17
N LEU A 137 10.57 -29.17 2.88
CA LEU A 137 9.12 -29.13 2.64
C LEU A 137 8.71 -30.01 1.46
N THR A 138 9.43 -29.90 0.34
CA THR A 138 9.14 -30.67 -0.87
C THR A 138 9.37 -32.16 -0.68
N ASN A 139 10.42 -32.55 0.05
CA ASN A 139 10.68 -33.96 0.39
C ASN A 139 9.61 -34.53 1.33
N GLN A 140 9.22 -33.79 2.38
CA GLN A 140 8.12 -34.19 3.26
C GLN A 140 6.83 -34.39 2.46
N TYR A 141 6.47 -33.41 1.63
CA TYR A 141 5.26 -33.47 0.81
C TYR A 141 5.23 -34.69 -0.11
N ASN A 142 6.37 -35.06 -0.71
CA ASN A 142 6.46 -36.23 -1.59
C ASN A 142 6.16 -37.55 -0.87
N THR A 143 6.50 -37.65 0.42
CA THR A 143 6.27 -38.86 1.23
C THR A 143 4.83 -38.99 1.75
N LEU A 144 4.01 -37.95 1.64
CA LEU A 144 2.62 -37.96 2.10
C LEU A 144 1.73 -38.86 1.24
N SER A 145 0.71 -39.45 1.88
CA SER A 145 -0.40 -40.11 1.18
C SER A 145 -1.22 -39.11 0.36
N ASP A 146 -1.98 -39.58 -0.62
CA ASP A 146 -2.80 -38.69 -1.46
C ASP A 146 -3.84 -37.92 -0.65
N ILE A 147 -4.37 -38.51 0.43
CA ILE A 147 -5.31 -37.85 1.35
C ILE A 147 -4.59 -36.72 2.11
N ALA A 148 -3.40 -36.99 2.66
CA ALA A 148 -2.62 -35.98 3.36
C ALA A 148 -2.18 -34.84 2.42
N LYS A 149 -1.81 -35.15 1.17
CA LYS A 149 -1.51 -34.14 0.14
C LYS A 149 -2.68 -33.23 -0.15
N LYS A 150 -3.91 -33.77 -0.19
CA LYS A 150 -5.12 -32.95 -0.36
C LYS A 150 -5.33 -31.99 0.81
N ASN A 151 -5.17 -32.45 2.06
CA ASN A 151 -5.30 -31.59 3.24
C ASN A 151 -4.28 -30.45 3.23
N VAL A 152 -3.02 -30.76 2.92
CA VAL A 152 -1.95 -29.75 2.77
C VAL A 152 -2.27 -28.79 1.62
N SER A 153 -2.80 -29.28 0.50
CA SER A 153 -3.18 -28.45 -0.64
C SER A 153 -4.32 -27.48 -0.32
N MET A 154 -5.31 -27.89 0.47
CA MET A 154 -6.40 -27.01 0.92
C MET A 154 -5.87 -25.84 1.74
N MET A 155 -4.99 -26.10 2.72
CA MET A 155 -4.37 -25.06 3.52
C MET A 155 -3.42 -24.18 2.68
N PHE A 156 -2.76 -24.76 1.68
CA PHE A 156 -1.86 -24.02 0.79
C PHE A 156 -2.59 -22.95 -0.02
N VAL A 157 -3.84 -23.17 -0.46
CA VAL A 157 -4.57 -22.16 -1.24
C VAL A 157 -4.87 -20.91 -0.40
N GLU A 158 -5.29 -21.07 0.86
CA GLU A 158 -5.49 -19.93 1.77
C GLU A 158 -4.17 -19.20 2.04
N LEU A 159 -3.09 -19.96 2.25
CA LEU A 159 -1.75 -19.41 2.41
C LEU A 159 -1.25 -18.68 1.15
N GLU A 160 -1.50 -19.23 -0.04
CA GLU A 160 -1.07 -18.62 -1.30
C GLU A 160 -1.77 -17.29 -1.53
N ASN A 161 -3.08 -17.21 -1.28
CA ASN A 161 -3.84 -15.97 -1.41
C ASN A 161 -3.35 -14.91 -0.42
N SER A 162 -3.39 -15.22 0.88
CA SER A 162 -2.94 -14.28 1.93
C SER A 162 -1.46 -13.92 1.81
N GLY A 163 -0.64 -14.87 1.33
CA GLY A 163 0.77 -14.67 1.07
C GLY A 163 1.06 -13.79 -0.15
N ASN A 164 0.31 -13.94 -1.25
CA ASN A 164 0.47 -13.04 -2.40
C ASN A 164 0.03 -11.61 -2.03
N ASP A 165 -1.01 -11.46 -1.20
CA ASP A 165 -1.46 -10.16 -0.72
C ASP A 165 -0.38 -9.48 0.13
N ILE A 166 0.13 -10.17 1.17
CA ILE A 166 1.16 -9.60 2.06
C ILE A 166 2.45 -9.30 1.30
N LEU A 167 2.83 -10.16 0.33
CA LEU A 167 4.00 -9.95 -0.51
C LEU A 167 3.85 -8.67 -1.34
N SER A 168 2.72 -8.54 -2.03
CA SER A 168 2.42 -7.35 -2.84
C SER A 168 2.49 -6.08 -1.99
N GLN A 169 1.89 -6.08 -0.79
CA GLN A 169 1.90 -4.93 0.10
C GLN A 169 3.32 -4.52 0.53
N ILE A 170 4.14 -5.50 0.93
CA ILE A 170 5.55 -5.27 1.32
C ILE A 170 6.38 -4.77 0.14
N GLU A 171 6.21 -5.32 -1.06
CA GLU A 171 6.95 -4.88 -2.24
C GLU A 171 6.62 -3.43 -2.61
N HIS A 172 5.34 -3.05 -2.58
CA HIS A 172 4.91 -1.68 -2.87
C HIS A 172 5.41 -0.69 -1.82
N LEU A 173 5.24 -1.00 -0.54
CA LEU A 173 5.71 -0.15 0.55
C LEU A 173 7.24 -0.08 0.57
N GLY A 174 7.92 -1.20 0.38
CA GLY A 174 9.38 -1.27 0.31
C GLY A 174 9.93 -0.43 -0.84
N ALA A 175 9.26 -0.43 -1.99
CA ALA A 175 9.64 0.41 -3.12
C ALA A 175 9.37 1.90 -2.87
N PHE A 176 8.20 2.25 -2.31
CA PHE A 176 7.86 3.63 -1.98
C PHE A 176 8.78 4.21 -0.89
N LEU A 177 9.15 3.42 0.12
CA LEU A 177 10.01 3.83 1.22
C LEU A 177 11.51 3.70 0.90
N LYS A 178 11.86 3.30 -0.34
CA LYS A 178 13.25 3.14 -0.82
C LYS A 178 14.03 2.10 -0.02
N VAL A 179 13.34 1.10 0.49
CA VAL A 179 13.92 -0.10 1.15
C VAL A 179 14.29 -1.14 0.10
N SER A 180 13.53 -1.25 -0.99
CA SER A 180 13.82 -2.18 -2.09
C SER A 180 14.75 -1.57 -3.15
N THR A 181 15.43 -2.41 -3.93
CA THR A 181 16.31 -1.98 -5.04
C THR A 181 15.58 -1.67 -6.36
N VAL A 182 14.26 -1.56 -6.32
CA VAL A 182 13.43 -1.33 -7.52
C VAL A 182 13.83 -0.01 -8.18
N GLN A 183 14.18 -0.06 -9.46
CA GLN A 183 14.61 1.12 -10.22
C GLN A 183 13.40 1.91 -10.73
N PRO A 184 13.28 3.21 -10.42
CA PRO A 184 12.14 4.00 -10.88
C PRO A 184 12.06 4.07 -12.41
N TYR A 185 10.86 4.28 -12.93
CA TYR A 185 10.67 4.68 -14.31
C TYR A 185 11.29 6.07 -14.52
N THR A 186 11.77 6.31 -15.74
CA THR A 186 11.98 7.70 -16.17
C THR A 186 10.65 8.44 -16.19
N LYS A 187 10.68 9.78 -16.06
CA LYS A 187 9.45 10.60 -16.10
C LYS A 187 8.60 10.35 -17.34
N LYS A 188 9.24 10.12 -18.49
CA LYS A 188 8.55 9.81 -19.74
C LYS A 188 7.89 8.44 -19.68
N GLU A 189 8.63 7.39 -19.30
CA GLU A 189 8.06 6.04 -19.17
C GLU A 189 6.89 6.03 -18.17
N PHE A 190 6.99 6.77 -17.07
CA PHE A 190 5.90 6.88 -16.09
C PHE A 190 4.65 7.50 -16.70
N ALA A 191 4.78 8.59 -17.47
CA ALA A 191 3.66 9.19 -18.19
C ALA A 191 3.07 8.22 -19.23
N ASP A 192 3.92 7.53 -19.99
CA ASP A 192 3.51 6.56 -21.01
C ASP A 192 2.77 5.35 -20.37
N VAL A 193 3.21 4.87 -19.19
CA VAL A 193 2.50 3.83 -18.42
C VAL A 193 1.10 4.31 -18.03
N LEU A 194 0.99 5.52 -17.48
CA LEU A 194 -0.29 6.03 -16.98
C LEU A 194 -1.25 6.47 -18.09
N ALA A 195 -0.73 6.81 -19.26
CA ALA A 195 -1.53 7.00 -20.47
C ALA A 195 -2.11 5.68 -21.02
N GLY A 196 -1.62 4.54 -20.53
CA GLY A 196 -1.97 3.21 -21.06
C GLY A 196 -1.21 2.84 -22.33
N ASP A 197 -0.18 3.61 -22.70
CA ASP A 197 0.67 3.34 -23.86
C ASP A 197 1.61 2.15 -23.63
N ILE A 198 1.84 1.78 -22.36
CA ILE A 198 2.58 0.59 -21.95
C ILE A 198 1.60 -0.41 -21.31
N SER A 199 1.42 -1.56 -21.96
CA SER A 199 0.43 -2.58 -21.57
C SER A 199 0.81 -3.43 -20.36
N THR A 200 2.07 -3.36 -19.92
CA THR A 200 2.59 -4.11 -18.76
C THR A 200 3.40 -3.19 -17.88
N TYR A 201 2.98 -3.04 -16.63
CA TYR A 201 3.67 -2.22 -15.64
C TYR A 201 3.86 -2.99 -14.34
N GLU A 202 4.84 -2.56 -13.55
CA GLU A 202 5.17 -3.13 -12.26
C GLU A 202 4.75 -2.16 -11.16
N GLY A 203 3.82 -2.58 -10.31
CA GLY A 203 3.26 -1.76 -9.22
C GLY A 203 4.33 -1.19 -8.28
N PRO A 204 5.28 -1.99 -7.76
CA PRO A 204 6.39 -1.47 -6.95
C PRO A 204 7.22 -0.42 -7.68
N ARG A 205 7.39 -0.56 -9.00
CA ARG A 205 8.13 0.40 -9.81
C ARG A 205 7.40 1.73 -9.96
N LEU A 206 6.06 1.71 -10.05
CA LEU A 206 5.25 2.93 -10.00
C LEU A 206 5.41 3.64 -8.65
N ALA A 207 5.31 2.89 -7.54
CA ALA A 207 5.45 3.45 -6.20
C ALA A 207 6.83 4.10 -5.98
N ALA A 208 7.91 3.42 -6.38
CA ALA A 208 9.27 3.97 -6.35
C ALA A 208 9.40 5.23 -7.23
N THR A 209 8.73 5.28 -8.38
CA THR A 209 8.77 6.43 -9.29
C THR A 209 8.10 7.65 -8.70
N VAL A 210 6.92 7.48 -8.10
CA VAL A 210 6.22 8.56 -7.40
C VAL A 210 7.10 9.12 -6.29
N ARG A 211 7.71 8.25 -5.45
CA ARG A 211 8.63 8.71 -4.41
C ARG A 211 9.81 9.46 -4.99
N TYR A 212 10.44 8.92 -6.03
CA TYR A 212 11.59 9.55 -6.68
C TYR A 212 11.24 10.95 -7.19
N LEU A 213 10.09 11.14 -7.84
CA LEU A 213 9.68 12.47 -8.33
C LEU A 213 9.40 13.45 -7.18
N LEU A 214 8.77 12.99 -6.09
CA LEU A 214 8.57 13.81 -4.89
C LEU A 214 9.90 14.28 -4.28
N ASP A 215 10.86 13.37 -4.12
CA ASP A 215 12.18 13.66 -3.54
C ASP A 215 13.04 14.60 -4.40
N ASN A 216 12.81 14.62 -5.73
CA ASN A 216 13.60 15.43 -6.66
C ASN A 216 12.95 16.78 -7.00
N GLY A 217 11.91 17.20 -6.26
CA GLY A 217 11.24 18.48 -6.49
C GLY A 217 10.42 18.52 -7.79
N GLU A 218 10.09 17.35 -8.35
CA GLU A 218 9.33 17.19 -9.60
C GLU A 218 7.82 17.12 -9.34
N GLY A 219 7.36 17.64 -8.20
CA GLY A 219 5.98 17.54 -7.76
C GLY A 219 4.98 18.13 -8.74
N ILE A 220 5.27 19.28 -9.37
CA ILE A 220 4.41 19.87 -10.41
C ILE A 220 4.27 18.93 -11.61
N ALA A 221 5.37 18.34 -12.07
CA ALA A 221 5.34 17.41 -13.20
C ALA A 221 4.53 16.17 -12.85
N LEU A 222 4.70 15.65 -11.62
CA LEU A 222 3.89 14.56 -11.09
C LEU A 222 2.41 14.93 -11.01
N SER A 223 2.05 16.13 -10.56
CA SER A 223 0.67 16.62 -10.55
C SER A 223 0.06 16.68 -11.95
N ASN A 224 0.80 17.14 -12.96
CA ASN A 224 0.31 17.18 -14.34
C ASN A 224 0.11 15.76 -14.91
N ILE A 225 1.06 14.85 -14.66
CA ILE A 225 0.93 13.45 -15.09
C ILE A 225 -0.26 12.78 -14.39
N ALA A 226 -0.42 12.99 -13.09
CA ALA A 226 -1.53 12.47 -12.31
C ALA A 226 -2.88 13.03 -12.80
N TYR A 227 -2.94 14.32 -13.16
CA TYR A 227 -4.13 14.95 -13.74
C TYR A 227 -4.56 14.23 -15.02
N GLU A 228 -3.66 14.05 -15.99
CA GLU A 228 -3.99 13.40 -17.27
C GLU A 228 -4.52 11.98 -17.06
N HIS A 229 -3.90 11.22 -16.15
CA HIS A 229 -4.33 9.87 -15.82
C HIS A 229 -5.70 9.83 -15.12
N LEU A 230 -5.84 10.57 -14.02
CA LEU A 230 -7.02 10.52 -13.15
C LEU A 230 -8.24 11.20 -13.76
N HIS A 231 -8.04 12.10 -14.72
CA HIS A 231 -9.11 12.68 -15.53
C HIS A 231 -9.73 11.65 -16.46
N VAL A 232 -8.92 10.78 -17.08
CA VAL A 232 -9.38 9.77 -18.05
C VAL A 232 -9.97 8.55 -17.34
N VAL A 233 -9.29 8.01 -16.34
CA VAL A 233 -9.73 6.77 -15.65
C VAL A 233 -10.96 7.02 -14.78
N GLY A 234 -11.12 8.26 -14.28
CA GLY A 234 -12.30 8.63 -13.49
C GLY A 234 -12.40 7.87 -12.16
N ILE A 235 -11.27 7.59 -11.51
CA ILE A 235 -11.17 6.86 -10.23
C ILE A 235 -12.07 7.49 -9.15
N TYR A 236 -12.33 8.79 -9.23
CA TYR A 236 -13.24 9.50 -8.33
C TYR A 236 -14.68 8.93 -8.27
N LYS A 237 -15.10 8.18 -9.31
CA LYS A 237 -16.41 7.52 -9.40
C LYS A 237 -16.43 6.11 -8.79
N LYS A 238 -15.27 5.55 -8.43
CA LYS A 238 -15.20 4.17 -7.94
C LYS A 238 -15.63 4.10 -6.47
N PRO A 239 -16.55 3.18 -6.11
CA PRO A 239 -17.05 3.05 -4.73
C PRO A 239 -16.13 2.24 -3.81
N THR A 240 -15.28 1.37 -4.37
CA THR A 240 -14.36 0.49 -3.64
C THR A 240 -13.01 0.40 -4.36
N TYR A 241 -11.94 0.13 -3.62
CA TYR A 241 -10.57 0.05 -4.15
C TYR A 241 -9.93 -1.24 -3.68
N ALA A 242 -9.12 -1.86 -4.55
CA ALA A 242 -8.11 -2.79 -4.06
C ALA A 242 -7.04 -2.01 -3.28
N TRP A 243 -6.31 -2.69 -2.40
CA TRP A 243 -5.31 -2.05 -1.53
C TRP A 243 -4.22 -1.31 -2.34
N ASP A 244 -3.76 -1.89 -3.44
CA ASP A 244 -2.72 -1.32 -4.30
C ASP A 244 -3.20 -0.06 -5.03
N GLU A 245 -4.44 -0.08 -5.52
CA GLU A 245 -5.11 1.11 -6.08
C GLU A 245 -5.25 2.21 -5.03
N ALA A 246 -5.60 1.86 -3.80
CA ALA A 246 -5.76 2.81 -2.70
C ALA A 246 -4.41 3.43 -2.30
N LEU A 247 -3.37 2.61 -2.15
CA LEU A 247 -2.00 3.10 -1.92
C LEU A 247 -1.57 4.03 -3.06
N TYR A 248 -1.74 3.58 -4.31
CA TYR A 248 -1.30 4.34 -5.48
C TYR A 248 -2.02 5.69 -5.61
N LEU A 249 -3.34 5.69 -5.44
CA LEU A 249 -4.14 6.92 -5.42
C LEU A 249 -3.63 7.88 -4.33
N THR A 250 -3.34 7.37 -3.14
CA THR A 250 -2.86 8.17 -2.02
C THR A 250 -1.55 8.86 -2.33
N ILE A 251 -0.54 8.10 -2.77
CA ILE A 251 0.78 8.66 -3.05
C ILE A 251 0.72 9.65 -4.22
N LEU A 252 -0.19 9.45 -5.18
CA LEU A 252 -0.43 10.41 -6.26
C LEU A 252 -1.10 11.69 -5.79
N LEU A 253 -2.09 11.61 -4.90
CA LEU A 253 -2.85 12.77 -4.43
C LEU A 253 -2.02 13.71 -3.54
N HIS A 254 -0.95 13.22 -2.92
CA HIS A 254 -0.05 14.10 -2.16
C HIS A 254 0.56 15.22 -3.03
N ALA A 255 1.03 14.88 -4.24
CA ALA A 255 1.69 15.86 -5.10
C ALA A 255 0.82 17.09 -5.45
N PRO A 256 -0.38 16.96 -6.02
CA PRO A 256 -1.19 18.12 -6.39
C PRO A 256 -1.61 18.99 -5.22
N PHE A 257 -1.83 18.44 -4.03
CA PHE A 257 -2.20 19.23 -2.85
C PHE A 257 -0.99 19.91 -2.19
N LEU A 258 0.18 19.25 -2.16
CA LEU A 258 1.42 19.88 -1.69
C LEU A 258 1.89 21.02 -2.60
N TYR A 259 1.68 20.88 -3.91
CA TYR A 259 2.07 21.86 -4.92
C TYR A 259 0.90 22.74 -5.37
N PHE A 260 -0.23 22.72 -4.67
CA PHE A 260 -1.51 23.30 -5.09
C PHE A 260 -1.40 24.76 -5.56
N ARG A 261 -0.66 25.58 -4.79
CA ARG A 261 -0.34 26.98 -5.09
C ARG A 261 0.28 27.18 -6.49
N GLN A 262 1.11 26.23 -6.92
CA GLN A 262 1.93 26.35 -8.12
C GLN A 262 1.21 25.80 -9.37
N LEU A 263 0.05 25.17 -9.18
CA LEU A 263 -0.75 24.64 -10.27
C LEU A 263 -1.54 25.75 -10.98
N HIS A 264 -1.82 25.53 -12.26
CA HIS A 264 -2.76 26.37 -13.00
C HIS A 264 -4.19 26.23 -12.44
N TRP A 265 -5.00 27.28 -12.58
CA TRP A 265 -6.34 27.35 -11.98
C TRP A 265 -7.26 26.22 -12.44
N GLU A 266 -7.14 25.77 -13.69
CA GLU A 266 -7.91 24.64 -14.23
C GLU A 266 -7.59 23.34 -13.49
N PHE A 267 -6.31 23.13 -13.14
CA PHE A 267 -5.88 21.96 -12.37
C PHE A 267 -6.30 22.07 -10.92
N GLN A 268 -6.20 23.26 -10.32
CA GLN A 268 -6.71 23.51 -8.97
C GLN A 268 -8.21 23.20 -8.87
N GLU A 269 -9.02 23.69 -9.81
CA GLU A 269 -10.46 23.41 -9.84
C GLU A 269 -10.72 21.90 -10.00
N PHE A 270 -9.97 21.21 -10.87
CA PHE A 270 -10.10 19.77 -11.04
C PHE A 270 -9.87 19.00 -9.74
N TRP A 271 -8.75 19.25 -9.03
CA TRP A 271 -8.44 18.53 -7.79
C TRP A 271 -9.48 18.77 -6.70
N LEU A 272 -9.98 20.01 -6.57
CA LEU A 272 -11.05 20.35 -5.63
C LEU A 272 -12.40 19.70 -5.97
N THR A 273 -12.72 19.62 -7.26
CA THR A 273 -14.01 19.10 -7.74
C THR A 273 -14.08 17.58 -7.69
N PHE A 274 -12.96 16.90 -7.95
CA PHE A 274 -12.96 15.46 -8.21
C PHE A 274 -12.15 14.62 -7.22
N TYR A 275 -11.30 15.21 -6.38
CA TYR A 275 -10.42 14.42 -5.48
C TYR A 275 -10.19 15.07 -4.12
N PHE A 276 -10.98 16.08 -3.74
CA PHE A 276 -10.87 16.74 -2.44
C PHE A 276 -11.19 15.78 -1.29
N VAL A 277 -12.35 15.13 -1.33
CA VAL A 277 -12.80 14.21 -0.28
C VAL A 277 -11.92 12.97 -0.25
N LYS A 278 -11.51 12.44 -1.42
CA LYS A 278 -10.60 11.30 -1.53
C LYS A 278 -9.21 11.61 -1.02
N ALA A 279 -8.65 12.78 -1.30
CA ALA A 279 -7.36 13.17 -0.75
C ALA A 279 -7.44 13.31 0.78
N HIS A 280 -8.53 13.89 1.27
CA HIS A 280 -8.81 14.01 2.69
C HIS A 280 -8.90 12.65 3.39
N ILE A 281 -9.68 11.73 2.80
CA ILE A 281 -9.78 10.32 3.23
C ILE A 281 -8.44 9.58 3.15
N ALA A 282 -7.62 9.93 2.17
CA ALA A 282 -6.29 9.37 1.97
C ALA A 282 -5.23 10.01 2.88
N GLY A 283 -5.63 10.74 3.93
CA GLY A 283 -4.70 11.29 4.93
C GLY A 283 -3.94 12.54 4.47
N VAL A 284 -4.23 13.09 3.29
CA VAL A 284 -3.66 14.39 2.88
C VAL A 284 -4.30 15.48 3.76
N PRO A 285 -3.53 16.38 4.40
CA PRO A 285 -4.06 17.42 5.26
C PRO A 285 -4.59 18.59 4.43
N VAL A 286 -5.57 18.31 3.56
CA VAL A 286 -6.07 19.24 2.54
C VAL A 286 -6.58 20.54 3.18
N THR A 287 -7.28 20.46 4.31
CA THR A 287 -7.76 21.65 5.03
C THR A 287 -6.61 22.58 5.43
N HIS A 288 -5.54 22.03 5.99
CA HIS A 288 -4.37 22.82 6.39
C HIS A 288 -3.69 23.44 5.15
N LEU A 289 -3.49 22.64 4.10
CA LEU A 289 -2.85 23.10 2.86
C LEU A 289 -3.64 24.22 2.17
N LEU A 290 -4.98 24.13 2.17
CA LEU A 290 -5.84 25.18 1.61
C LEU A 290 -5.92 26.43 2.50
N GLN A 291 -5.86 26.27 3.83
CA GLN A 291 -5.76 27.41 4.74
C GLN A 291 -4.43 28.14 4.54
N ASP A 292 -3.32 27.40 4.49
CA ASP A 292 -2.00 27.95 4.20
C ASP A 292 -1.96 28.65 2.85
N TYR A 293 -2.59 28.07 1.81
CA TYR A 293 -2.77 28.71 0.52
C TYR A 293 -3.50 30.06 0.66
N LEU A 294 -4.66 30.09 1.32
CA LEU A 294 -5.42 31.33 1.52
C LEU A 294 -4.64 32.39 2.29
N TYR A 295 -3.94 32.03 3.37
CA TYR A 295 -3.26 33.02 4.22
C TYR A 295 -1.91 33.49 3.65
N ASN A 296 -1.21 32.66 2.86
CA ASN A 296 0.10 33.00 2.31
C ASN A 296 0.04 33.59 0.88
N GLU A 297 -1.00 33.29 0.10
CA GLU A 297 -1.15 33.85 -1.25
C GLU A 297 -1.82 35.21 -1.30
N THR A 298 -2.53 35.58 -0.25
CA THR A 298 -3.41 36.74 -0.32
C THR A 298 -2.74 37.92 0.35
N SER A 299 -2.28 38.86 -0.46
CA SER A 299 -1.64 40.09 0.02
C SER A 299 -2.65 41.14 0.50
N THR A 300 -3.91 40.99 0.09
CA THR A 300 -5.02 41.88 0.42
C THR A 300 -6.28 41.11 0.81
N LEU A 301 -7.19 41.78 1.54
CA LEU A 301 -8.52 41.23 1.86
C LEU A 301 -9.34 40.92 0.60
N LEU A 302 -9.13 41.67 -0.49
CA LEU A 302 -9.82 41.43 -1.75
C LEU A 302 -9.35 40.13 -2.40
N ASP A 303 -8.02 39.92 -2.48
CA ASP A 303 -7.45 38.69 -3.00
C ASP A 303 -7.92 37.49 -2.16
N TYR A 304 -7.93 37.64 -0.83
CA TYR A 304 -8.45 36.63 0.08
C TYR A 304 -9.92 36.27 -0.21
N ALA A 305 -10.77 37.28 -0.37
CA ALA A 305 -12.17 37.05 -0.68
C ALA A 305 -12.35 36.38 -2.05
N THR A 306 -11.58 36.77 -3.07
CA THR A 306 -11.64 36.19 -4.40
C THR A 306 -11.20 34.73 -4.42
N GLU A 307 -10.07 34.41 -3.81
CA GLU A 307 -9.57 33.02 -3.70
C GLU A 307 -10.54 32.15 -2.89
N ASN A 308 -11.08 32.69 -1.78
CA ASN A 308 -12.06 31.96 -0.97
C ASN A 308 -13.34 31.65 -1.77
N ILE A 309 -13.84 32.60 -2.57
CA ILE A 309 -14.97 32.38 -3.47
C ILE A 309 -14.67 31.28 -4.50
N PHE A 310 -13.46 31.27 -5.07
CA PHE A 310 -13.04 30.22 -6.01
C PHE A 310 -13.03 28.84 -5.35
N LEU A 311 -12.41 28.70 -4.17
CA LEU A 311 -12.36 27.44 -3.43
C LEU A 311 -13.76 26.93 -3.10
N LEU A 312 -14.62 27.77 -2.52
CA LEU A 312 -15.99 27.40 -2.16
C LEU A 312 -16.81 26.98 -3.39
N LYS A 313 -16.72 27.73 -4.49
CA LYS A 313 -17.43 27.37 -5.74
C LYS A 313 -16.93 26.06 -6.34
N SER A 314 -15.65 25.75 -6.22
CA SER A 314 -15.08 24.49 -6.73
C SER A 314 -15.54 23.32 -5.87
N LEU A 315 -15.56 23.49 -4.55
CA LEU A 315 -16.06 22.49 -3.61
C LEU A 315 -17.58 22.27 -3.73
N ASP A 316 -18.37 23.31 -4.01
CA ASP A 316 -19.81 23.19 -4.28
C ASP A 316 -20.11 22.34 -5.53
N LYS A 317 -19.14 22.18 -6.44
CA LYS A 317 -19.25 21.35 -7.64
C LYS A 317 -18.81 19.91 -7.43
N ASN A 318 -18.46 19.51 -6.21
CA ASN A 318 -17.87 18.20 -5.93
C ASN A 318 -18.68 17.06 -6.57
N GLN A 319 -17.97 16.15 -7.27
CA GLN A 319 -18.57 15.02 -7.99
C GLN A 319 -18.08 13.66 -7.45
N GLU A 320 -17.46 13.65 -6.29
CA GLU A 320 -16.87 12.45 -5.73
C GLU A 320 -17.94 11.49 -5.22
N ILE A 321 -17.75 10.21 -5.53
CA ILE A 321 -18.48 9.15 -4.85
C ILE A 321 -17.66 8.78 -3.62
N ILE A 322 -18.22 9.06 -2.45
CA ILE A 322 -17.60 8.74 -1.16
C ILE A 322 -17.54 7.21 -1.04
N PRO A 323 -16.33 6.63 -0.94
CA PRO A 323 -16.20 5.19 -0.79
C PRO A 323 -16.75 4.78 0.57
N LEU A 324 -17.59 3.74 0.62
CA LEU A 324 -18.12 3.21 1.86
C LEU A 324 -17.08 2.27 2.53
N GLY A 325 -15.79 2.62 2.54
CA GLY A 325 -14.70 1.77 3.06
C GLY A 325 -14.18 0.70 2.07
N ILE A 326 -13.15 -0.04 2.47
CA ILE A 326 -12.47 -1.08 1.66
C ILE A 326 -13.45 -2.24 1.31
N ASP A 327 -14.46 -2.48 2.17
CA ASP A 327 -15.45 -3.56 2.03
C ASP A 327 -16.91 -3.08 1.88
N GLY A 328 -17.15 -1.79 1.61
CA GLY A 328 -18.52 -1.26 1.57
C GLY A 328 -19.19 -1.08 2.95
N VAL A 329 -18.42 -1.18 4.03
CA VAL A 329 -18.88 -0.81 5.39
C VAL A 329 -18.86 0.71 5.58
N ASN A 330 -20.07 1.29 5.65
CA ASN A 330 -20.34 2.71 5.92
C ASN A 330 -19.28 3.40 6.80
N ILE A 331 -18.57 4.37 6.23
CA ILE A 331 -17.81 5.35 6.99
C ILE A 331 -18.84 6.28 7.62
N THR A 332 -19.10 6.13 8.91
CA THR A 332 -19.88 7.11 9.67
C THR A 332 -18.99 8.36 9.81
N LEU A 333 -19.32 9.41 9.05
CA LEU A 333 -18.76 10.74 9.28
C LEU A 333 -19.28 11.20 10.64
N GLY A 334 -18.39 11.24 11.64
CA GLY A 334 -18.68 11.67 13.01
C GLY A 334 -18.32 13.12 13.22
#